data_AF-A0A0W8DUQ2-F1
#
_entry.id   AF-A0A0W8DUQ2-F1
#
_cell.length_a   1.000
_cell.length_b   1.000
_cell.length_c   1.000
_cell.angle_alpha   90.00
_cell.angle_beta   90.00
_cell.angle_gamma   90.00
#
_symmetry.space_group_name_H-M   'P 1'
#
loop_
_entity.id
_entity.type
_entity.pdbx_description
1 polymer ?
#
loop_
_entity_poly.entity_id
_entity_poly.type
_entity_poly.pdbx_seq_one_letter_code
_entity_poly.pdbx_strand_id
1 'polypeptide(L)'
;MNEAEMKRVAAEIELCRQRNRMHQAKHKMKQQKKVLDLEIGIRQLRDEIQHLKLQKEVISAGVSTNMTVWSVAAEYFRLFKNGYKGPMATLHPSNVGSQNVSLQRRETFVQRDFFIATMCENVAGDTGFGVPSLLEDWRQLSMYHEDMEIELVRLDVGPDDNLIATVRSATTMSEKALRHGFPHLFENGSGHD
;
A
#
# COMPACT_ATOMS: atom_id res chain seq x y z
N MET A 1 63.51 -52.37 -27.30
CA MET A 1 62.13 -51.89 -27.47
C MET A 1 61.85 -51.90 -28.95
N ASN A 2 60.88 -52.71 -29.39
CA ASN A 2 60.64 -52.94 -30.82
C ASN A 2 59.87 -51.77 -31.43
N GLU A 3 59.99 -51.54 -32.74
CA GLU A 3 59.37 -50.39 -33.42
C GLU A 3 57.84 -50.30 -33.18
N ALA A 4 57.18 -51.46 -33.08
CA ALA A 4 55.77 -51.57 -32.75
C ALA A 4 55.43 -51.05 -31.34
N GLU A 5 56.33 -51.23 -30.36
CA GLU A 5 56.15 -50.73 -29.00
C GLU A 5 56.33 -49.22 -28.93
N MET A 6 57.32 -48.65 -29.66
CA MET A 6 57.47 -47.19 -29.78
C MET A 6 56.23 -46.54 -30.40
N LYS A 7 55.67 -47.14 -31.46
CA LYS A 7 54.44 -46.63 -32.10
C LYS A 7 53.24 -46.68 -31.16
N ARG A 8 53.12 -47.73 -30.33
CA ARG A 8 52.06 -47.85 -29.33
C ARG A 8 52.17 -46.77 -28.25
N VAL A 9 53.35 -46.58 -27.68
CA VAL A 9 53.59 -45.54 -26.65
C VAL A 9 53.33 -44.14 -27.21
N ALA A 10 53.77 -43.85 -28.44
CA ALA A 10 53.49 -42.57 -29.09
C ALA A 10 51.99 -42.32 -29.31
N ALA A 11 51.25 -43.34 -29.75
CA ALA A 11 49.80 -43.25 -29.92
C ALA A 11 49.07 -43.02 -28.59
N GLU A 12 49.53 -43.65 -27.50
CA GLU A 12 48.94 -43.53 -26.17
C GLU A 12 49.18 -42.13 -25.56
N ILE A 13 50.37 -41.55 -25.77
CA ILE A 13 50.69 -40.17 -25.42
C ILE A 13 49.80 -39.17 -26.18
N GLU A 14 49.61 -39.37 -27.48
CA GLU A 14 48.77 -38.47 -28.28
C GLU A 14 47.29 -38.55 -27.88
N LEU A 15 46.81 -39.75 -27.56
CA LEU A 15 45.45 -39.96 -27.06
C LEU A 15 45.23 -39.28 -25.69
N CYS A 16 46.23 -39.33 -24.81
CA CYS A 16 46.22 -38.60 -23.54
C CYS A 16 46.19 -37.07 -23.76
N ARG A 17 47.02 -36.55 -24.67
CA ARG A 17 47.03 -35.12 -25.04
C ARG A 17 45.68 -34.68 -25.61
N GLN A 18 45.06 -35.50 -26.46
CA GLN A 18 43.75 -35.22 -27.03
C GLN A 18 42.65 -35.17 -25.95
N ARG A 19 42.65 -36.11 -25.00
CA ARG A 19 41.72 -36.11 -23.85
C ARG A 19 41.91 -34.88 -22.97
N ASN A 20 43.15 -34.50 -22.66
CA ASN A 20 43.44 -33.31 -21.86
C ASN A 20 42.96 -32.02 -22.54
N ARG A 21 43.16 -31.87 -23.86
CA ARG A 21 42.62 -30.74 -24.64
C ARG A 21 41.09 -30.67 -24.55
N MET A 22 40.42 -31.82 -24.70
CA MET A 22 38.95 -31.90 -24.62
C MET A 22 38.43 -31.54 -23.22
N HIS A 23 39.05 -32.06 -22.16
CA HIS A 23 38.69 -31.72 -20.78
C HIS A 23 38.88 -30.24 -20.47
N GLN A 24 40.01 -29.64 -20.90
CA GLN A 24 40.24 -28.22 -20.73
C GLN A 24 39.21 -27.37 -21.50
N ALA A 25 38.89 -27.74 -22.75
CA ALA A 25 37.86 -27.05 -23.53
C ALA A 25 36.49 -27.12 -22.85
N LYS A 26 36.10 -28.32 -22.38
CA LYS A 26 34.84 -28.53 -21.66
C LYS A 26 34.77 -27.75 -20.35
N HIS A 27 35.89 -27.69 -19.61
CA HIS A 27 35.98 -26.92 -18.37
C HIS A 27 35.83 -25.41 -18.63
N LYS A 28 36.52 -24.88 -19.64
CA LYS A 28 36.39 -23.47 -20.06
C LYS A 28 34.97 -23.14 -20.48
N MET A 29 34.34 -24.00 -21.28
CA MET A 29 32.95 -23.82 -21.72
C MET A 29 31.97 -23.87 -20.54
N LYS A 30 32.19 -24.75 -19.55
CA LYS A 30 31.37 -24.80 -18.33
C LYS A 30 31.50 -23.52 -17.50
N GLN A 31 32.69 -22.94 -17.42
CA GLN A 31 32.88 -21.64 -16.74
C GLN A 31 32.18 -20.51 -17.48
N GLN A 32 32.32 -20.43 -18.81
CA GLN A 32 31.64 -19.42 -19.63
C GLN A 32 30.12 -19.50 -19.49
N LYS A 33 29.55 -20.71 -19.52
CA LYS A 33 28.12 -20.90 -19.32
C LYS A 33 27.63 -20.36 -17.98
N LYS A 34 28.34 -20.64 -16.89
CA LYS A 34 27.98 -20.12 -15.56
C LYS A 34 27.97 -18.58 -15.52
N VAL A 35 28.95 -17.94 -16.16
CA VAL A 35 29.02 -16.48 -16.23
C VAL A 35 27.83 -15.92 -17.00
N LEU A 36 27.52 -16.50 -18.16
CA LEU A 36 26.36 -16.10 -18.96
C LEU A 36 25.04 -16.26 -18.20
N ASP A 37 24.85 -17.40 -17.53
CA ASP A 37 23.64 -17.67 -16.75
C ASP A 37 23.47 -16.64 -15.61
N LEU A 38 24.56 -16.25 -14.95
CA LEU A 38 24.55 -15.19 -13.92
C LEU A 38 24.24 -13.81 -14.52
N GLU A 39 24.84 -13.45 -15.65
CA GLU A 39 24.57 -12.17 -16.34
C GLU A 39 23.11 -12.06 -16.82
N ILE A 40 22.51 -13.17 -17.24
CA ILE A 40 21.08 -13.23 -17.57
C ILE A 40 20.25 -13.04 -16.31
N GLY A 41 20.54 -13.76 -15.23
CA GLY A 41 19.82 -13.62 -13.96
C GLY A 41 19.89 -12.21 -13.36
N ILE A 42 21.07 -11.57 -13.41
CA ILE A 42 21.24 -10.18 -12.94
C ILE A 42 20.38 -9.22 -13.77
N ARG A 43 20.32 -9.40 -15.10
CA ARG A 43 19.47 -8.57 -15.97
C ARG A 43 17.99 -8.76 -15.62
N GLN A 44 17.54 -10.01 -15.51
CA GLN A 44 16.15 -10.32 -15.14
C GLN A 44 15.75 -9.70 -13.79
N LEU A 45 16.60 -9.85 -12.76
CA LEU A 45 16.35 -9.25 -11.45
C LEU A 45 16.31 -7.72 -11.50
N ARG A 46 17.16 -7.09 -12.33
CA ARG A 46 17.14 -5.63 -12.50
C ARG A 46 15.85 -5.17 -13.18
N ASP A 47 15.42 -5.87 -14.22
CA ASP A 47 14.17 -5.57 -14.93
C ASP A 47 12.97 -5.74 -13.99
N GLU A 48 12.95 -6.80 -13.17
CA GLU A 48 11.91 -7.03 -12.16
C GLU A 48 11.89 -5.94 -11.08
N ILE A 49 13.06 -5.53 -10.58
CA ILE A 49 13.16 -4.40 -9.64
C ILE A 49 12.63 -3.11 -10.26
N GLN A 50 12.96 -2.82 -11.53
CA GLN A 50 12.45 -1.64 -12.22
C GLN A 50 10.93 -1.70 -12.41
N HIS A 51 10.41 -2.86 -12.79
CA HIS A 51 8.97 -3.09 -12.92
C HIS A 51 8.23 -2.86 -11.59
N LEU A 52 8.72 -3.46 -10.50
CA LEU A 52 8.15 -3.30 -9.16
C LEU A 52 8.23 -1.85 -8.66
N LYS A 53 9.32 -1.13 -8.97
CA LYS A 53 9.44 0.29 -8.66
C LYS A 53 8.40 1.13 -9.41
N LEU A 54 8.22 0.89 -10.71
CA LEU A 54 7.21 1.58 -11.51
C LEU A 54 5.80 1.28 -11.00
N GLN A 55 5.48 0.02 -10.69
CA GLN A 55 4.21 -0.35 -10.07
C GLN A 55 3.99 0.37 -8.74
N LYS A 56 5.01 0.42 -7.88
CA LYS A 56 4.95 1.15 -6.62
C LYS A 56 4.70 2.65 -6.84
N GLU A 57 5.36 3.27 -7.81
CA GLU A 57 5.14 4.68 -8.16
C GLU A 57 3.72 4.93 -8.67
N VAL A 58 3.19 4.06 -9.54
CA VAL A 58 1.81 4.15 -10.04
C VAL A 58 0.79 4.02 -8.90
N ILE A 59 0.98 3.05 -8.00
CA ILE A 59 0.14 2.87 -6.81
C ILE A 59 0.26 4.07 -5.88
N SER A 60 1.49 4.54 -5.61
CA SER A 60 1.75 5.69 -4.74
C SER A 60 1.24 7.02 -5.32
N ALA A 61 1.16 7.14 -6.64
CA ALA A 61 0.62 8.29 -7.35
C ALA A 61 -0.91 8.23 -7.53
N GLY A 62 -1.57 7.16 -7.08
CA GLY A 62 -3.03 7.01 -7.17
C GLY A 62 -3.56 6.82 -8.60
N VAL A 63 -2.70 6.49 -9.58
CA VAL A 63 -3.11 6.27 -10.97
C VAL A 63 -3.57 4.81 -11.14
N SER A 64 -4.71 4.45 -10.55
CA SER A 64 -5.33 3.14 -10.80
C SER A 64 -6.34 3.24 -11.94
N THR A 65 -6.03 2.63 -13.09
CA THR A 65 -6.95 2.50 -14.23
C THR A 65 -7.94 1.34 -14.05
N ASN A 66 -7.85 0.55 -12.98
CA ASN A 66 -8.77 -0.53 -12.65
C ASN A 66 -9.28 -0.39 -11.21
N MET A 67 -10.55 -0.02 -11.04
CA MET A 67 -11.23 0.09 -9.74
C MET A 67 -11.41 -1.32 -9.14
N THR A 68 -10.44 -1.77 -8.35
CA THR A 68 -10.54 -2.99 -7.52
C THR A 68 -11.01 -2.63 -6.12
N VAL A 69 -11.65 -3.56 -5.42
CA VAL A 69 -12.06 -3.38 -4.02
C VAL A 69 -10.88 -2.97 -3.13
N TRP A 70 -9.68 -3.49 -3.41
CA TRP A 70 -8.42 -3.10 -2.78
C TRP A 70 -8.04 -1.63 -3.00
N SER A 71 -8.12 -1.15 -4.25
CA SER A 71 -7.85 0.25 -4.57
C SER A 71 -8.88 1.19 -3.94
N VAL A 72 -10.15 0.79 -3.89
CA VAL A 72 -11.21 1.56 -3.20
C VAL A 72 -10.90 1.65 -1.70
N ALA A 73 -10.55 0.54 -1.05
CA ALA A 73 -10.20 0.56 0.37
C ALA A 73 -8.93 1.37 0.66
N ALA A 74 -7.90 1.25 -0.16
CA ALA A 74 -6.69 2.06 -0.01
C ALA A 74 -6.99 3.58 -0.15
N GLU A 75 -7.80 3.95 -1.15
CA GLU A 75 -8.23 5.33 -1.37
C GLU A 75 -9.13 5.85 -0.25
N TYR A 76 -10.01 5.01 0.31
CA TYR A 76 -10.82 5.34 1.49
C TYR A 76 -9.90 5.79 2.64
N PHE A 77 -8.93 4.97 3.05
CA PHE A 77 -8.06 5.33 4.16
C PHE A 77 -7.12 6.50 3.82
N ARG A 78 -6.73 6.67 2.55
CA ARG A 78 -5.95 7.82 2.10
C ARG A 78 -6.73 9.13 2.26
N LEU A 79 -8.00 9.15 1.83
CA LEU A 79 -8.86 10.34 1.88
C LEU A 79 -9.25 10.74 3.30
N PHE A 80 -9.43 9.76 4.18
CA PHE A 80 -9.86 9.98 5.57
C PHE A 80 -8.72 9.85 6.59
N LYS A 81 -7.46 9.78 6.13
CA LYS A 81 -6.26 9.67 6.98
C LYS A 81 -6.26 10.66 8.15
N ASN A 82 -6.74 11.88 7.91
CA ASN A 82 -6.80 12.93 8.92
C ASN A 82 -8.24 13.39 9.20
N GLY A 83 -9.19 12.45 9.14
CA GLY A 83 -10.60 12.69 9.37
C GLY A 83 -11.31 13.46 8.24
N TYR A 84 -12.47 14.00 8.60
CA TYR A 84 -13.34 14.79 7.73
C TYR A 84 -12.73 16.17 7.43
N LYS A 85 -12.71 16.56 6.15
CA LYS A 85 -12.10 17.80 5.69
C LYS A 85 -13.08 18.93 5.40
N GLY A 86 -14.36 18.70 5.66
CA GLY A 86 -15.39 19.72 5.45
C GLY A 86 -15.67 20.63 6.62
N PRO A 87 -16.51 21.65 6.39
CA PRO A 87 -16.93 22.55 7.44
C PRO A 87 -17.54 21.76 8.61
N MET A 88 -17.05 22.03 9.81
CA MET A 88 -17.56 21.41 11.04
C MET A 88 -18.90 22.00 11.49
N ALA A 89 -19.21 23.22 11.02
CA ALA A 89 -20.56 23.77 11.06
C ALA A 89 -21.46 22.89 10.19
N THR A 90 -22.69 22.65 10.65
CA THR A 90 -23.75 21.88 9.97
C THR A 90 -23.71 22.04 8.46
N LEU A 91 -24.13 21.01 7.70
CA LEU A 91 -24.23 20.92 6.22
C LEU A 91 -25.08 22.00 5.53
N HIS A 92 -25.25 23.17 6.14
CA HIS A 92 -25.86 24.36 5.60
C HIS A 92 -24.79 25.23 4.90
N PRO A 93 -25.05 25.71 3.68
CA PRO A 93 -24.11 26.53 2.94
C PRO A 93 -24.06 27.95 3.54
N SER A 94 -23.18 28.16 4.50
CA SER A 94 -22.83 29.51 4.98
C SER A 94 -21.65 30.03 4.15
N ASN A 95 -21.93 31.00 3.29
CA ASN A 95 -20.94 31.77 2.55
C ASN A 95 -20.06 32.57 3.52
N VAL A 96 -18.81 32.17 3.72
CA VAL A 96 -17.78 33.09 4.23
C VAL A 96 -16.46 32.84 3.51
N GLY A 97 -15.96 33.87 2.85
CA GLY A 97 -14.74 33.85 2.06
C GLY A 97 -13.49 33.86 2.94
N SER A 98 -12.66 32.83 2.79
CA SER A 98 -11.26 32.83 3.19
C SER A 98 -10.51 31.80 2.33
N GLN A 99 -9.26 32.06 1.96
CA GLN A 99 -8.51 31.21 1.02
C GLN A 99 -8.35 29.76 1.53
N ASN A 100 -8.33 29.55 2.84
CA ASN A 100 -8.32 28.21 3.48
C ASN A 100 -9.64 27.44 3.27
N VAL A 101 -10.76 28.15 3.09
CA VAL A 101 -12.07 27.54 2.78
C VAL A 101 -12.03 26.90 1.39
N SER A 102 -11.22 27.40 0.46
CA SER A 102 -11.19 26.85 -0.92
C SER A 102 -10.53 25.46 -1.01
N LEU A 103 -9.49 25.20 -0.21
CA LEU A 103 -8.82 23.90 -0.15
C LEU A 103 -9.66 22.90 0.66
N GLN A 104 -10.13 23.28 1.85
CA GLN A 104 -11.06 22.46 2.64
C GLN A 104 -12.32 22.10 1.85
N ARG A 105 -12.92 23.08 1.17
CA ARG A 105 -14.09 22.85 0.30
C ARG A 105 -13.79 21.84 -0.80
N ARG A 106 -12.63 21.93 -1.47
CA ARG A 106 -12.22 20.94 -2.48
C ARG A 106 -12.03 19.55 -1.88
N GLU A 107 -11.33 19.43 -0.75
CA GLU A 107 -11.13 18.14 -0.06
C GLU A 107 -12.46 17.52 0.41
N THR A 108 -13.40 18.34 0.87
CA THR A 108 -14.77 17.90 1.22
C THR A 108 -15.48 17.27 0.03
N PHE A 109 -15.42 17.95 -1.12
CA PHE A 109 -16.03 17.44 -2.35
C PHE A 109 -15.37 16.14 -2.78
N VAL A 110 -14.04 16.02 -2.67
CA VAL A 110 -13.36 14.76 -2.99
C VAL A 110 -13.82 13.61 -2.08
N GLN A 111 -13.93 13.82 -0.76
CA GLN A 111 -14.42 12.79 0.17
C GLN A 111 -15.86 12.37 -0.13
N ARG A 112 -16.74 13.33 -0.41
CA ARG A 112 -18.15 13.08 -0.78
C ARG A 112 -18.27 12.37 -2.12
N ASP A 113 -17.60 12.87 -3.15
CA ASP A 113 -17.67 12.34 -4.52
C ASP A 113 -17.10 10.92 -4.56
N PHE A 114 -16.05 10.66 -3.77
CA PHE A 114 -15.52 9.31 -3.58
C PHE A 114 -16.59 8.35 -3.03
N PHE A 115 -17.32 8.72 -1.97
CA PHE A 115 -18.40 7.88 -1.47
C PHE A 115 -19.53 7.68 -2.47
N ILE A 116 -19.94 8.73 -3.20
CA ILE A 116 -20.95 8.60 -4.25
C ILE A 116 -20.50 7.63 -5.35
N ALA A 117 -19.21 7.64 -5.71
CA ALA A 117 -18.67 6.80 -6.77
C ALA A 117 -18.42 5.35 -6.36
N THR A 118 -18.25 5.06 -5.07
CA THR A 118 -17.75 3.76 -4.59
C THR A 118 -18.71 3.00 -3.67
N MET A 119 -19.66 3.67 -3.03
CA MET A 119 -20.58 3.06 -2.08
C MET A 119 -21.95 2.83 -2.70
N CYS A 120 -22.66 1.79 -2.25
CA CYS A 120 -24.06 1.61 -2.60
C CYS A 120 -24.94 2.68 -1.95
N GLU A 121 -26.12 2.95 -2.53
CA GLU A 121 -27.04 3.99 -2.06
C GLU A 121 -27.47 3.82 -0.59
N ASN A 122 -27.56 2.57 -0.13
CA ASN A 122 -27.99 2.18 1.21
C ASN A 122 -26.83 1.65 2.06
N VAL A 123 -25.59 2.09 1.80
CA VAL A 123 -24.44 1.73 2.64
C VAL A 123 -24.73 2.06 4.10
N ALA A 124 -24.49 1.12 5.01
CA ALA A 124 -24.72 1.34 6.44
C ALA A 124 -23.53 2.09 7.05
N GLY A 125 -23.85 3.08 7.88
CA GLY A 125 -22.92 3.77 8.79
C GLY A 125 -23.42 3.69 10.23
N ASP A 126 -22.69 4.31 11.15
CA ASP A 126 -23.02 4.30 12.57
C ASP A 126 -24.27 5.16 12.86
N THR A 127 -24.46 6.24 12.11
CA THR A 127 -25.59 7.18 12.28
C THR A 127 -26.78 6.92 11.35
N GLY A 128 -26.68 5.98 10.39
CA GLY A 128 -27.77 5.70 9.45
C GLY A 128 -27.33 5.05 8.14
N PHE A 129 -27.98 5.43 7.03
CA PHE A 129 -27.73 4.85 5.71
C PHE A 129 -27.37 5.92 4.66
N GLY A 130 -26.52 5.52 3.72
CA GLY A 130 -26.10 6.30 2.58
C GLY A 130 -24.92 7.22 2.86
N VAL A 131 -24.47 7.89 1.79
CA VAL A 131 -23.34 8.85 1.83
C VAL A 131 -23.48 9.94 2.90
N PRO A 132 -24.68 10.54 3.14
CA PRO A 132 -24.82 11.54 4.19
C PRO A 132 -24.47 11.03 5.59
N SER A 133 -24.88 9.80 5.92
CA SER A 133 -24.55 9.18 7.21
C SER A 133 -23.06 8.88 7.34
N LEU A 134 -22.41 8.35 6.30
CA LEU A 134 -20.95 8.12 6.34
C LEU A 134 -20.16 9.42 6.56
N LEU A 135 -20.54 10.51 5.89
CA LEU A 135 -19.89 11.81 6.10
C LEU A 135 -20.14 12.35 7.50
N GLU A 136 -21.33 12.11 8.04
CA GLU A 136 -21.69 12.50 9.40
C GLU A 136 -20.89 11.71 10.46
N ASP A 137 -20.72 10.40 10.27
CA ASP A 137 -19.87 9.55 11.13
C ASP A 137 -18.44 10.09 11.19
N TRP A 138 -17.85 10.36 10.01
CA TRP A 138 -16.52 10.95 9.93
C TRP A 138 -16.43 12.35 10.53
N ARG A 139 -17.47 13.16 10.37
CA ARG A 139 -17.55 14.50 10.97
C ARG A 139 -17.56 14.40 12.49
N GLN A 140 -18.37 13.52 13.07
CA GLN A 140 -18.44 13.30 14.52
C GLN A 140 -17.11 12.79 15.07
N LEU A 141 -16.50 11.79 14.41
CA LEU A 141 -15.20 11.27 14.81
C LEU A 141 -14.13 12.38 14.82
N SER A 142 -14.15 13.27 13.82
CA SER A 142 -13.22 14.39 13.71
C SER A 142 -13.51 15.53 14.71
N MET A 143 -14.72 15.60 15.28
CA MET A 143 -15.02 16.54 16.37
C MET A 143 -14.34 16.14 17.68
N TYR A 144 -14.25 14.83 17.94
CA TYR A 144 -13.60 14.29 19.13
C TYR A 144 -12.09 14.23 18.98
N HIS A 145 -11.60 13.95 17.77
CA HIS A 145 -10.19 13.69 17.50
C HIS A 145 -9.64 14.67 16.46
N GLU A 146 -9.32 15.90 16.89
CA GLU A 146 -8.87 16.98 15.99
C GLU A 146 -7.53 16.69 15.29
N ASP A 147 -6.67 15.91 15.95
CA ASP A 147 -5.33 15.55 15.48
C ASP A 147 -5.24 14.09 15.00
N MET A 148 -6.38 13.48 14.68
CA MET A 148 -6.44 12.08 14.28
C MET A 148 -5.56 11.80 13.07
N GLU A 149 -4.77 10.73 13.18
CA GLU A 149 -4.02 10.14 12.08
C GLU A 149 -4.35 8.65 11.98
N ILE A 150 -4.86 8.23 10.83
CA ILE A 150 -5.17 6.84 10.49
C ILE A 150 -4.22 6.38 9.41
N GLU A 151 -3.53 5.28 9.68
CA GLU A 151 -2.62 4.64 8.75
C GLU A 151 -3.12 3.24 8.43
N LEU A 152 -3.32 2.97 7.14
CA LEU A 152 -3.59 1.63 6.65
C LEU A 152 -2.31 0.78 6.72
N VAL A 153 -2.32 -0.24 7.57
CA VAL A 153 -1.17 -1.12 7.78
C VAL A 153 -1.19 -2.29 6.79
N ARG A 154 -2.37 -2.89 6.61
CA ARG A 154 -2.58 -3.98 5.64
C ARG A 154 -4.05 -4.13 5.28
N LEU A 155 -4.27 -4.74 4.14
CA LEU A 155 -5.55 -5.25 3.68
C LEU A 155 -5.42 -6.76 3.52
N ASP A 156 -6.45 -7.50 3.91
CA ASP A 156 -6.52 -8.96 3.84
C ASP A 156 -7.89 -9.40 3.31
N VAL A 157 -7.96 -10.59 2.70
CA VAL A 157 -9.25 -11.24 2.41
C VAL A 157 -9.67 -12.02 3.65
N GLY A 158 -10.81 -11.62 4.20
CA GLY A 158 -11.45 -12.28 5.32
C GLY A 158 -12.34 -13.46 4.90
N PRO A 159 -13.02 -14.07 5.89
CA PRO A 159 -14.10 -15.02 5.61
C PRO A 159 -15.19 -14.37 4.74
N ASP A 160 -15.86 -15.20 3.93
CA ASP A 160 -16.99 -14.78 3.09
C ASP A 160 -16.65 -13.69 2.05
N ASP A 161 -15.41 -13.68 1.54
CA ASP A 161 -14.90 -12.73 0.54
C ASP A 161 -14.95 -11.25 1.01
N ASN A 162 -14.97 -11.05 2.33
CA ASN A 162 -14.93 -9.72 2.93
C ASN A 162 -13.51 -9.14 2.84
N LEU A 163 -13.39 -7.84 2.65
CA LEU A 163 -12.10 -7.16 2.78
C LEU A 163 -11.90 -6.68 4.22
N ILE A 164 -10.82 -7.14 4.85
CA ILE A 164 -10.43 -6.74 6.21
C ILE A 164 -9.31 -5.71 6.12
N ALA A 165 -9.54 -4.54 6.73
CA ALA A 165 -8.50 -3.51 6.86
C ALA A 165 -7.95 -3.48 8.29
N THR A 166 -6.63 -3.62 8.41
CA THR A 166 -5.93 -3.36 9.67
C THR A 166 -5.37 -1.94 9.63
N VAL A 167 -5.79 -1.10 10.57
CA VAL A 167 -5.33 0.28 10.69
C VAL A 167 -4.62 0.55 12.00
N ARG A 168 -3.69 1.49 11.99
CA ARG A 168 -3.11 2.12 13.16
C ARG A 168 -3.68 3.53 13.27
N SER A 169 -4.23 3.87 14.44
CA SER A 169 -4.76 5.20 14.71
C SER A 169 -3.93 5.87 15.82
N ALA A 170 -3.62 7.15 15.66
CA ALA A 170 -3.02 8.01 16.67
C ALA A 170 -3.86 9.27 16.82
N THR A 171 -4.18 9.64 18.06
CA THR A 171 -4.91 10.87 18.39
C THR A 171 -4.66 11.25 19.84
N THR A 172 -4.69 12.55 20.14
CA THR A 172 -4.64 13.08 21.49
C THR A 172 -6.03 13.12 22.12
N MET A 173 -6.15 12.56 23.31
CA MET A 173 -7.35 12.72 24.12
C MET A 173 -7.38 14.14 24.73
N SER A 174 -8.11 15.04 24.08
CA SER A 174 -8.28 16.42 24.54
C SER A 174 -9.40 16.56 25.56
N GLU A 175 -9.41 17.66 26.33
CA GLU A 175 -10.55 18.01 27.21
C GLU A 175 -11.86 18.07 26.42
N LYS A 176 -11.84 18.60 25.18
CA LYS A 176 -12.99 18.62 24.28
C LYS A 176 -13.49 17.22 23.97
N ALA A 177 -12.59 16.27 23.67
CA ALA A 177 -12.93 14.87 23.45
C ALA A 177 -13.60 14.27 24.69
N LEU A 178 -13.03 14.53 25.88
CA LEU A 178 -13.59 14.06 27.15
C LEU A 178 -14.97 14.64 27.44
N ARG A 179 -15.16 15.95 27.26
CA ARG A 179 -16.45 16.61 27.52
C ARG A 179 -17.56 16.08 26.63
N HIS A 180 -17.25 15.72 25.39
CA HIS A 180 -18.25 15.17 24.49
C HIS A 180 -18.48 13.67 24.64
N GLY A 181 -17.42 12.86 24.80
CA GLY A 181 -17.53 11.41 24.93
C GLY A 181 -17.94 10.94 26.33
N PHE A 182 -17.60 11.74 27.36
CA PHE A 182 -17.82 11.42 28.77
C PHE A 182 -18.36 12.63 29.55
N PRO A 183 -19.53 13.19 29.16
CA PRO A 183 -20.06 14.41 29.78
C PRO A 183 -20.24 14.30 31.29
N HIS A 184 -20.60 13.11 31.79
CA HIS A 184 -20.78 12.81 33.21
C HIS A 184 -19.52 13.04 34.07
N LEU A 185 -18.32 12.99 33.49
CA LEU A 185 -17.08 13.32 34.22
C LEU A 185 -17.01 14.81 34.62
N PHE A 186 -17.85 15.65 34.01
CA PHE A 186 -17.85 17.10 34.21
C PHE A 186 -19.15 17.61 34.87
N GLU A 187 -20.14 16.75 35.10
CA GLU A 187 -21.43 17.12 35.71
C GLU A 187 -21.38 17.12 37.25
N ASN A 188 -20.37 16.51 37.88
CA ASN A 188 -20.25 16.45 39.35
C ASN A 188 -19.32 17.54 39.90
N GLY A 189 -19.80 18.78 39.90
CA GLY A 189 -19.21 19.90 40.63
C GLY A 189 -20.23 20.72 41.45
N SER A 190 -21.53 20.50 41.27
CA SER A 190 -22.59 21.12 42.08
C SER A 190 -23.13 20.12 43.09
N GLY A 191 -22.26 19.64 43.98
CA GLY A 191 -22.70 19.07 45.25
C GLY A 191 -23.30 20.20 46.08
N HIS A 192 -24.60 20.12 46.33
CA HIS A 192 -25.26 20.86 47.41
C HIS A 192 -24.61 20.41 48.74
N ASP A 193 -23.86 21.32 49.36
CA ASP A 193 -23.65 21.38 50.80
C ASP A 193 -24.53 22.51 51.38
#